data_AF-A0A9P9T014-F1
#
_entry.id   AF-A0A9P9T014-F1
#
_cell.length_a   1.000
_cell.length_b   1.000
_cell.length_c   1.000
_cell.angle_alpha   90.00
_cell.angle_beta   90.00
_cell.angle_gamma   90.00
#
_symmetry.space_group_name_H-M   'P 1'
#
loop_
_entity.id
_entity.type
_entity.pdbx_description
1 polymer ?
#
loop_
_entity_poly.entity_id
_entity_poly.type
_entity_poly.pdbx_seq_one_letter_code
_entity_poly.pdbx_strand_id
1 'polypeptide(L)'
;MPKVKRKAMAKSRPPAKSKSKPRTKANPTAKAKAAADRSAESEPVFFCDPITSSEEGFLSPWWRYRFEVKGVTYKKAGQYIMAEKARAFGDKKTLQKILEAETTEDLKSLGDNINGVEQKSWRRRASRIARNANVYKFTSDDTESRDLLRRLKNLGDRELVFADPSDATLGIGFSVAEAKEVDKVQWGANVFGKSLDTVRNLVKVTGKTANATKTRKRAQAASDHRPSDTSIFDQGGRLSVNW
;
A
#
# COMPACT_ATOMS: atom_id res chain seq x y z
N MET A 1 -49.12 -52.72 69.34
CA MET A 1 -49.31 -53.67 68.23
C MET A 1 -48.13 -53.60 67.26
N PRO A 2 -47.74 -54.70 66.60
CA PRO A 2 -46.35 -54.95 66.24
C PRO A 2 -46.07 -55.15 64.73
N LYS A 3 -44.76 -55.23 64.41
CA LYS A 3 -44.09 -55.92 63.27
C LYS A 3 -43.86 -55.16 61.95
N VAL A 4 -42.67 -54.55 61.88
CA VAL A 4 -41.55 -54.88 60.95
C VAL A 4 -41.88 -55.87 59.82
N LYS A 5 -41.60 -55.49 58.56
CA LYS A 5 -40.94 -56.38 57.57
C LYS A 5 -39.98 -55.60 56.65
N ARG A 6 -38.74 -56.08 56.65
CA ARG A 6 -37.63 -55.75 55.73
C ARG A 6 -37.74 -56.57 54.43
N LYS A 7 -37.26 -56.01 53.31
CA LYS A 7 -36.69 -56.71 52.13
C LYS A 7 -35.83 -55.67 51.39
N ALA A 8 -34.50 -55.69 51.46
CA ALA A 8 -33.49 -56.59 50.88
C ALA A 8 -33.28 -56.41 49.35
N MET A 9 -32.20 -55.68 49.05
CA MET A 9 -31.22 -55.77 47.95
C MET A 9 -31.65 -56.17 46.52
N ALA A 10 -31.37 -55.26 45.58
CA ALA A 10 -30.80 -55.59 44.28
C ALA A 10 -29.63 -54.62 43.99
N LYS A 11 -28.41 -55.16 43.97
CA LYS A 11 -27.18 -54.43 43.63
C LYS A 11 -27.09 -54.29 42.11
N SER A 12 -27.27 -53.08 41.58
CA SER A 12 -26.98 -52.77 40.18
C SER A 12 -25.48 -52.51 39.99
N ARG A 13 -24.88 -53.35 39.14
CA ARG A 13 -23.51 -53.30 38.62
C ARG A 13 -23.23 -51.95 37.93
N PRO A 14 -22.11 -51.25 38.19
CA PRO A 14 -21.75 -50.07 37.40
C PRO A 14 -21.22 -50.48 36.02
N PRO A 15 -21.54 -49.77 34.93
CA PRO A 15 -21.01 -50.08 33.61
C PRO A 15 -19.54 -49.64 33.48
N ALA A 16 -18.82 -50.39 32.66
CA ALA A 16 -17.41 -50.26 32.37
C ALA A 16 -17.04 -48.87 31.84
N LYS A 17 -15.93 -48.32 32.37
CA LYS A 17 -15.27 -47.12 31.87
C LYS A 17 -14.73 -47.39 30.45
N SER A 18 -15.39 -46.86 29.42
CA SER A 18 -14.80 -46.72 28.10
C SER A 18 -13.73 -45.62 28.16
N LYS A 19 -12.46 -45.97 27.94
CA LYS A 19 -11.38 -45.00 27.75
C LYS A 19 -11.61 -44.26 26.43
N SER A 20 -12.11 -43.03 26.52
CA SER A 20 -12.16 -42.11 25.39
C SER A 20 -10.74 -41.60 25.08
N LYS A 21 -10.32 -41.71 23.81
CA LYS A 21 -9.12 -41.06 23.26
C LYS A 21 -9.19 -39.55 23.54
N PRO A 22 -8.06 -38.87 23.82
CA PRO A 22 -8.07 -37.43 23.93
C PRO A 22 -8.37 -36.83 22.55
N ARG A 23 -9.55 -36.23 22.39
CA ARG A 23 -9.78 -35.21 21.34
C ARG A 23 -8.81 -34.08 21.65
N THR A 24 -7.83 -33.88 20.78
CA THR A 24 -7.05 -32.65 20.70
C THR A 24 -8.03 -31.47 20.65
N LYS A 25 -8.22 -30.79 21.78
CA LYS A 25 -8.89 -29.50 21.81
C LYS A 25 -7.98 -28.56 21.03
N ALA A 26 -8.34 -28.27 19.78
CA ALA A 26 -7.74 -27.16 19.06
C ALA A 26 -7.89 -25.91 19.93
N ASN A 27 -6.75 -25.30 20.25
CA ASN A 27 -6.65 -24.19 21.19
C ASN A 27 -7.50 -23.00 20.67
N PRO A 28 -8.63 -22.64 21.33
CA PRO A 28 -9.54 -21.60 20.82
C PRO A 28 -8.85 -20.23 20.73
N THR A 29 -7.78 -20.03 21.50
CA THR A 29 -6.94 -18.82 21.50
C THR A 29 -6.11 -18.66 20.23
N ALA A 30 -5.61 -19.73 19.61
CA ALA A 30 -4.84 -19.63 18.36
C ALA A 30 -5.73 -19.31 17.16
N LYS A 31 -6.96 -19.86 17.13
CA LYS A 31 -7.94 -19.57 16.09
C LYS A 31 -8.56 -18.18 16.26
N ALA A 32 -8.77 -17.72 17.49
CA ALA A 32 -9.20 -16.35 17.78
C ALA A 32 -8.10 -15.32 17.48
N LYS A 33 -6.84 -15.60 17.82
CA LYS A 33 -5.70 -14.74 17.47
C LYS A 33 -5.48 -14.68 15.96
N ALA A 34 -5.51 -15.82 15.26
CA ALA A 34 -5.41 -15.86 13.79
C ALA A 34 -6.66 -15.33 13.06
N ALA A 35 -7.79 -15.15 13.74
CA ALA A 35 -8.98 -14.49 13.21
C ALA A 35 -8.95 -12.97 13.49
N ALA A 36 -8.44 -12.56 14.65
CA ALA A 36 -8.18 -11.16 14.98
C ALA A 36 -7.05 -10.58 14.13
N ASP A 37 -5.96 -11.33 13.91
CA ASP A 37 -4.87 -10.95 13.01
C ASP A 37 -5.37 -10.84 11.54
N ARG A 38 -6.22 -11.77 11.10
CA ARG A 38 -6.86 -11.68 9.77
C ARG A 38 -7.86 -10.52 9.64
N SER A 39 -8.53 -10.16 10.74
CA SER A 39 -9.45 -9.02 10.78
C SER A 39 -8.67 -7.70 10.73
N ALA A 40 -7.58 -7.58 11.48
CA ALA A 40 -6.68 -6.43 11.48
C ALA A 40 -5.95 -6.25 10.13
N GLU A 41 -5.63 -7.35 9.43
CA GLU A 41 -5.08 -7.31 8.07
C GLU A 41 -6.09 -6.85 7.01
N SER A 42 -7.39 -6.82 7.32
CA SER A 42 -8.46 -6.41 6.40
C SER A 42 -9.01 -5.01 6.68
N GLU A 43 -8.67 -4.41 7.82
CA GLU A 43 -9.19 -3.09 8.18
C GLU A 43 -8.61 -1.99 7.28
N PRO A 44 -9.44 -1.00 6.87
CA PRO A 44 -8.95 0.16 6.14
C PRO A 44 -7.94 0.95 6.97
N VAL A 45 -6.91 1.45 6.30
CA VAL A 45 -5.94 2.38 6.87
C VAL A 45 -6.46 3.79 6.66
N PHE A 46 -6.92 4.41 7.74
CA PHE A 46 -7.32 5.81 7.74
C PHE A 46 -6.13 6.71 8.02
N PHE A 47 -6.01 7.80 7.27
CA PHE A 47 -4.97 8.81 7.48
C PHE A 47 -5.51 10.20 7.11
N CYS A 48 -5.03 11.24 7.78
CA CYS A 48 -5.40 12.63 7.48
C CYS A 48 -4.15 13.52 7.46
N ASP A 49 -3.71 14.00 8.63
CA ASP A 49 -2.51 14.78 8.78
C ASP A 49 -1.33 13.93 9.31
N PRO A 50 -0.08 14.37 9.11
CA PRO A 50 1.12 13.64 9.52
C PRO A 50 1.27 13.44 11.03
N ILE A 51 0.64 14.29 11.85
CA ILE A 51 0.86 14.34 13.30
C ILE A 51 -0.10 13.38 13.99
N THR A 52 -1.38 13.45 13.64
CA THR A 52 -2.44 12.58 14.19
C THR A 52 -2.34 11.16 13.63
N SER A 53 -1.77 10.97 12.44
CA SER A 53 -1.63 9.65 11.81
C SER A 53 -0.27 9.01 12.14
N SER A 54 0.06 8.80 13.42
CA SER A 54 1.38 8.37 13.93
C SER A 54 2.21 7.46 13.00
N GLU A 55 1.71 6.27 12.62
CA GLU A 55 2.48 5.30 11.84
C GLU A 55 2.34 5.48 10.32
N GLU A 56 1.16 5.95 9.88
CA GLU A 56 0.76 6.08 8.47
C GLU A 56 0.74 7.51 7.95
N GLY A 57 1.26 8.47 8.71
CA GLY A 57 1.30 9.89 8.35
C GLY A 57 2.05 10.15 7.05
N PHE A 58 2.97 9.24 6.71
CA PHE A 58 3.68 9.23 5.44
C PHE A 58 2.77 9.05 4.22
N LEU A 59 1.53 8.58 4.38
CA LEU A 59 0.52 8.53 3.33
C LEU A 59 -0.02 9.94 3.04
N SER A 60 -0.15 10.79 4.06
CA SER A 60 -0.77 12.11 3.97
C SER A 60 -0.21 12.95 2.81
N PRO A 61 -1.06 13.69 2.07
CA PRO A 61 -0.59 14.70 1.12
C PRO A 61 0.27 15.78 1.80
N TRP A 62 0.11 15.94 3.12
CA TRP A 62 0.77 16.98 3.92
C TRP A 62 2.09 16.51 4.56
N TRP A 63 2.49 15.26 4.31
CA TRP A 63 3.82 14.77 4.72
C TRP A 63 4.92 15.57 4.04
N ARG A 64 5.97 15.94 4.79
CA ARG A 64 7.12 16.68 4.26
C ARG A 64 7.99 15.73 3.44
N TYR A 65 8.00 15.95 2.13
CA TYR A 65 8.85 15.24 1.19
C TYR A 65 9.07 16.13 -0.03
N ARG A 66 10.33 16.43 -0.35
CA ARG A 66 10.68 17.35 -1.43
C ARG A 66 10.85 16.61 -2.75
N PHE A 67 10.23 17.12 -3.79
CA PHE A 67 10.40 16.62 -5.16
C PHE A 67 10.29 17.75 -6.18
N GLU A 68 10.87 17.55 -7.35
CA GLU A 68 10.88 18.55 -8.43
C GLU A 68 10.04 18.09 -9.62
N VAL A 69 9.27 19.01 -10.19
CA VAL A 69 8.51 18.78 -11.43
C VAL A 69 8.70 19.97 -12.35
N LYS A 70 9.32 19.76 -13.51
CA LYS A 70 9.56 20.79 -14.54
C LYS A 70 10.25 22.05 -13.98
N GLY A 71 11.30 21.88 -13.18
CA GLY A 71 12.03 23.02 -12.59
C GLY A 71 11.37 23.65 -11.37
N VAL A 72 10.24 23.12 -10.89
CA VAL A 72 9.54 23.62 -9.70
C VAL A 72 9.64 22.60 -8.57
N THR A 73 10.19 23.04 -7.44
CA THR A 73 10.31 22.22 -6.23
C THR A 73 9.07 22.36 -5.36
N TYR A 74 8.50 21.22 -4.95
CA TYR A 74 7.40 21.13 -4.00
C TYR A 74 7.89 20.50 -2.71
N LYS A 75 7.44 21.01 -1.57
CA LYS A 75 7.81 20.52 -0.23
C LYS A 75 6.89 19.41 0.27
N LYS A 76 5.70 19.28 -0.34
CA LYS A 76 4.63 18.33 0.02
C LYS A 76 3.84 17.96 -1.24
N ALA A 77 3.27 16.76 -1.28
CA ALA A 77 2.38 16.35 -2.38
C ALA A 77 1.13 17.26 -2.46
N GLY A 78 0.58 17.67 -1.31
CA GLY A 78 -0.54 18.60 -1.23
C GLY A 78 -0.24 19.98 -1.82
N GLN A 79 1.00 20.46 -1.69
CA GLN A 79 1.43 21.71 -2.32
C GLN A 79 1.37 21.61 -3.86
N TYR A 80 1.85 20.50 -4.42
CA TYR A 80 1.72 20.22 -5.85
C TYR A 80 0.25 20.16 -6.29
N ILE A 81 -0.61 19.48 -5.52
CA ILE A 81 -2.04 19.36 -5.84
C ILE A 81 -2.72 20.73 -5.89
N MET A 82 -2.47 21.60 -4.89
CA MET A 82 -3.03 22.95 -4.87
C MET A 82 -2.47 23.83 -5.98
N ALA A 83 -1.17 23.71 -6.29
CA ALA A 83 -0.56 24.44 -7.39
C ALA A 83 -1.16 24.03 -8.75
N GLU A 84 -1.36 22.72 -8.97
CA GLU A 84 -2.03 22.23 -10.19
C GLU A 84 -3.51 22.63 -10.24
N LYS A 85 -4.21 22.68 -9.10
CA LYS A 85 -5.58 23.22 -9.03
C LYS A 85 -5.59 24.69 -9.46
N ALA A 86 -4.70 25.53 -8.93
CA ALA A 86 -4.61 26.94 -9.29
C ALA A 86 -4.26 27.13 -10.78
N ARG A 87 -3.33 26.34 -11.32
CA ARG A 87 -3.01 26.32 -12.76
C ARG A 87 -4.23 25.94 -13.60
N ALA A 88 -5.00 24.93 -13.18
CA ALA A 88 -6.16 24.44 -13.92
C ALA A 88 -7.32 25.44 -14.00
N PHE A 89 -7.36 26.44 -13.12
CA PHE A 89 -8.36 27.51 -13.10
C PHE A 89 -7.77 28.90 -13.41
N GLY A 90 -6.49 28.97 -13.77
CA GLY A 90 -5.84 30.22 -14.20
C GLY A 90 -5.57 31.23 -13.09
N ASP A 91 -5.70 30.86 -11.81
CA ASP A 91 -5.42 31.76 -10.68
C ASP A 91 -3.91 31.85 -10.40
N LYS A 92 -3.24 32.71 -11.16
CA LYS A 92 -1.79 32.94 -11.05
C LYS A 92 -1.39 33.56 -9.70
N LYS A 93 -2.25 34.39 -9.10
CA LYS A 93 -1.96 35.06 -7.82
C LYS A 93 -1.92 34.05 -6.69
N THR A 94 -2.94 33.20 -6.61
CA THR A 94 -3.00 32.14 -5.59
C THR A 94 -1.94 31.07 -5.84
N LEU A 95 -1.64 30.75 -7.11
CA LEU A 95 -0.53 29.86 -7.46
C LEU A 95 0.81 30.33 -6.87
N GLN A 96 1.16 31.61 -7.02
CA GLN A 96 2.41 32.13 -6.48
C GLN A 96 2.48 31.95 -4.95
N LYS A 97 1.41 32.31 -4.24
CA LYS A 97 1.31 32.12 -2.78
C LYS A 97 1.44 30.65 -2.38
N ILE A 98 0.84 29.73 -3.14
CA ILE A 98 0.95 28.29 -2.88
C ILE A 98 2.39 27.80 -3.02
N LEU A 99 3.15 28.30 -4.00
CA LEU A 99 4.54 27.91 -4.19
C LEU A 99 5.46 28.43 -3.07
N GLU A 100 5.14 29.59 -2.50
CA GLU A 100 5.88 30.20 -1.40
C GLU A 100 5.49 29.63 -0.02
N ALA A 101 4.27 29.12 0.14
CA ALA A 101 3.74 28.63 1.41
C ALA A 101 4.55 27.48 2.04
N GLU A 102 4.64 27.49 3.37
CA GLU A 102 5.42 26.51 4.14
C GLU A 102 4.57 25.61 5.04
N THR A 103 3.46 26.12 5.55
CA THR A 103 2.57 25.42 6.49
C THR A 103 1.53 24.61 5.74
N THR A 104 0.87 23.68 6.43
CA THR A 104 -0.21 22.88 5.82
C THR A 104 -1.50 23.70 5.79
N GLU A 105 -1.69 24.51 6.82
CA GLU A 105 -2.84 25.39 7.05
C GLU A 105 -2.92 26.45 5.95
N ASP A 106 -1.80 27.09 5.61
CA ASP A 106 -1.74 28.04 4.49
C ASP A 106 -2.07 27.37 3.17
N LEU A 107 -1.54 26.16 2.92
CA LEU A 107 -1.80 25.43 1.68
C LEU A 107 -3.27 25.04 1.53
N LYS A 108 -3.91 24.59 2.62
CA LYS A 108 -5.34 24.28 2.64
C LYS A 108 -6.16 25.55 2.39
N SER A 109 -5.91 26.60 3.16
CA SER A 109 -6.59 27.89 3.04
C SER A 109 -6.45 28.47 1.63
N LEU A 110 -5.25 28.50 1.06
CA LEU A 110 -5.02 28.95 -0.31
C LEU A 110 -5.73 28.06 -1.32
N GLY A 111 -5.72 26.74 -1.11
CA GLY A 111 -6.40 25.76 -1.95
C GLY A 111 -7.91 25.96 -2.03
N ASP A 112 -8.54 26.37 -0.92
CA ASP A 112 -9.97 26.67 -0.84
C ASP A 112 -10.33 28.02 -1.47
N ASN A 113 -9.39 28.96 -1.45
CA ASN A 113 -9.56 30.34 -1.96
C ASN A 113 -9.01 30.54 -3.39
N ILE A 114 -8.90 29.48 -4.18
CA ILE A 114 -8.55 29.59 -5.61
C ILE A 114 -9.74 30.18 -6.38
N ASN A 115 -9.49 31.26 -7.12
CA ASN A 115 -10.53 31.95 -7.89
C ASN A 115 -10.99 31.11 -9.10
N GLY A 116 -12.30 31.15 -9.38
CA GLY A 116 -12.88 30.54 -10.58
C GLY A 116 -12.97 29.01 -10.56
N VAL A 117 -12.86 28.37 -9.39
CA VAL A 117 -12.97 26.91 -9.26
C VAL A 117 -14.40 26.45 -9.55
N GLU A 118 -14.57 25.77 -10.69
CA GLU A 118 -15.78 25.01 -11.03
C GLU A 118 -15.65 23.59 -10.44
N GLN A 119 -16.44 23.28 -9.42
CA GLN A 119 -16.29 22.06 -8.61
C GLN A 119 -16.43 20.76 -9.43
N LYS A 120 -17.34 20.70 -10.40
CA LYS A 120 -17.51 19.53 -11.27
C LYS A 120 -16.24 19.32 -12.11
N SER A 121 -15.64 20.39 -12.62
CA SER A 121 -14.38 20.35 -13.36
C SER A 121 -13.20 19.97 -12.46
N TRP A 122 -13.17 20.48 -11.22
CA TRP A 122 -12.16 20.07 -10.26
C TRP A 122 -12.22 18.57 -9.99
N ARG A 123 -13.41 18.03 -9.68
CA ARG A 123 -13.61 16.58 -9.45
C ARG A 123 -13.13 15.72 -10.62
N ARG A 124 -13.34 16.16 -11.87
CA ARG A 124 -12.84 15.45 -13.08
C ARG A 124 -11.31 15.44 -13.18
N ARG A 125 -10.61 16.47 -12.69
CA ARG A 125 -9.16 16.62 -12.81
C ARG A 125 -8.40 16.10 -11.60
N ALA A 126 -9.01 16.16 -10.41
CA ALA A 126 -8.39 15.84 -9.13
C ALA A 126 -7.73 14.46 -9.11
N SER A 127 -8.38 13.45 -9.70
CA SER A 127 -7.84 12.08 -9.74
C SER A 127 -6.49 11.98 -10.43
N ARG A 128 -6.35 12.58 -11.62
CA ARG A 128 -5.08 12.60 -12.34
C ARG A 128 -4.01 13.37 -11.58
N ILE A 129 -4.36 14.51 -11.00
CA ILE A 129 -3.43 15.38 -10.27
C ILE A 129 -2.93 14.70 -8.99
N ALA A 130 -3.83 14.11 -8.19
CA ALA A 130 -3.48 13.37 -6.98
C ALA A 130 -2.58 12.16 -7.29
N ARG A 131 -2.90 11.42 -8.37
CA ARG A 131 -2.04 10.32 -8.84
C ARG A 131 -0.65 10.82 -9.20
N ASN A 132 -0.53 11.89 -9.97
CA ASN A 132 0.78 12.43 -10.34
C ASN A 132 1.57 12.86 -9.10
N ALA A 133 0.93 13.53 -8.14
CA ALA A 133 1.55 13.92 -6.87
C ALA A 133 2.14 12.72 -6.13
N ASN A 134 1.37 11.63 -6.05
CA ASN A 134 1.81 10.40 -5.41
C ASN A 134 2.90 9.66 -6.21
N VAL A 135 2.84 9.67 -7.55
CA VAL A 135 3.94 9.15 -8.37
C VAL A 135 5.23 9.90 -8.05
N TYR A 136 5.23 11.24 -8.09
CA TYR A 136 6.43 12.01 -7.75
C TYR A 136 6.92 11.75 -6.32
N LYS A 137 6.01 11.64 -5.35
CA LYS A 137 6.37 11.34 -3.95
C LYS A 137 7.02 9.97 -3.75
N PHE A 138 6.48 8.93 -4.39
CA PHE A 138 6.83 7.54 -4.09
C PHE A 138 7.71 6.86 -5.15
N THR A 139 8.01 7.54 -6.27
CA THR A 139 8.85 6.97 -7.35
C THR A 139 9.97 7.91 -7.79
N SER A 140 10.42 8.81 -6.91
CA SER A 140 11.63 9.59 -7.16
C SER A 140 12.88 8.76 -6.91
N ASP A 141 13.99 9.15 -7.54
CA ASP A 141 15.24 8.39 -7.51
C ASP A 141 16.12 8.75 -6.29
N ASP A 142 15.54 8.63 -5.09
CA ASP A 142 16.24 8.88 -3.83
C ASP A 142 15.94 7.81 -2.79
N THR A 143 16.69 7.81 -1.68
CA THR A 143 16.55 6.82 -0.60
C THR A 143 15.24 6.96 0.17
N GLU A 144 14.78 8.18 0.40
CA GLU A 144 13.56 8.46 1.17
C GLU A 144 12.33 8.00 0.39
N SER A 145 12.24 8.33 -0.91
CA SER A 145 11.13 7.87 -1.78
C SER A 145 11.04 6.35 -1.84
N ARG A 146 12.19 5.65 -1.91
CA ARG A 146 12.25 4.18 -1.89
C ARG A 146 11.79 3.58 -0.56
N ASP A 147 12.10 4.22 0.57
CA ASP A 147 11.59 3.81 1.88
C ASP A 147 10.07 4.01 1.98
N LEU A 148 9.57 5.19 1.60
CA LEU A 148 8.15 5.50 1.55
C LEU A 148 7.37 4.51 0.70
N LEU A 149 7.90 4.15 -0.47
CA LEU A 149 7.29 3.15 -1.36
C LEU A 149 7.29 1.76 -0.74
N ARG A 150 8.36 1.38 -0.02
CA ARG A 150 8.42 0.10 0.71
C ARG A 150 7.34 0.06 1.80
N ARG A 151 7.24 1.11 2.61
CA ARG A 151 6.19 1.26 3.64
C ARG A 151 4.79 1.18 3.01
N LEU A 152 4.54 1.88 1.92
CA LEU A 152 3.27 1.84 1.18
C LEU A 152 2.91 0.44 0.70
N LYS A 153 3.89 -0.35 0.24
CA LYS A 153 3.70 -1.74 -0.19
C LYS A 153 3.44 -2.69 0.97
N ASN A 154 4.09 -2.48 2.11
CA ASN A 154 3.90 -3.30 3.32
C ASN A 154 2.48 -3.19 3.88
N LEU A 155 1.75 -2.14 3.54
CA LEU A 155 0.34 -2.01 3.88
C LEU A 155 -0.56 -3.01 3.11
N GLY A 156 -0.02 -3.75 2.14
CA GLY A 156 -0.73 -4.82 1.43
C GLY A 156 -1.87 -4.31 0.55
N ASP A 157 -2.96 -5.07 0.53
CA ASP A 157 -4.17 -4.74 -0.22
C ASP A 157 -5.23 -4.02 0.65
N ARG A 158 -4.82 -3.49 1.82
CA ARG A 158 -5.69 -2.69 2.69
C ARG A 158 -6.14 -1.43 1.99
N GLU A 159 -7.43 -1.11 2.12
CA GLU A 159 -8.01 0.13 1.61
C GLU A 159 -7.35 1.33 2.29
N LEU A 160 -6.92 2.30 1.48
CA LEU A 160 -6.31 3.54 1.95
C LEU A 160 -7.34 4.65 1.94
N VAL A 161 -7.66 5.21 3.10
CA VAL A 161 -8.74 6.20 3.26
C VAL A 161 -8.19 7.53 3.76
N PHE A 162 -8.25 8.54 2.89
CA PHE A 162 -7.90 9.92 3.28
C PHE A 162 -9.08 10.58 4.01
N ALA A 163 -9.02 10.57 5.34
CA ALA A 163 -10.06 10.98 6.28
C ALA A 163 -9.94 12.46 6.68
N ASP A 164 -9.99 13.34 5.68
CA ASP A 164 -10.03 14.78 5.91
C ASP A 164 -11.49 15.26 6.00
N PRO A 165 -11.96 15.74 7.17
CA PRO A 165 -13.33 16.22 7.35
C PRO A 165 -13.64 17.47 6.52
N SER A 166 -12.61 18.21 6.10
CA SER A 166 -12.77 19.44 5.31
C SER A 166 -12.81 19.20 3.80
N ASP A 167 -12.53 17.97 3.32
CA ASP A 167 -12.39 17.70 1.89
C ASP A 167 -13.09 16.39 1.46
N ALA A 168 -14.27 16.53 0.86
CA ALA A 168 -15.03 15.43 0.25
C ALA A 168 -14.66 15.13 -1.23
N THR A 169 -13.68 15.85 -1.79
CA THR A 169 -13.18 15.63 -3.16
C THR A 169 -11.91 14.81 -3.16
N LEU A 170 -10.86 15.25 -2.48
CA LEU A 170 -9.63 14.48 -2.32
C LEU A 170 -9.79 13.40 -1.26
N GLY A 171 -10.50 13.70 -0.17
CA GLY A 171 -10.78 12.79 0.93
C GLY A 171 -12.21 12.27 0.94
N ILE A 172 -12.60 11.73 2.08
CA ILE A 172 -13.97 11.24 2.33
C ILE A 172 -14.88 12.30 2.95
N GLY A 173 -14.38 13.47 3.37
CA GLY A 173 -15.21 14.51 3.99
C GLY A 173 -15.67 14.16 5.41
N PHE A 174 -15.03 13.19 6.06
CA PHE A 174 -15.28 12.78 7.44
C PHE A 174 -13.96 12.55 8.17
N SER A 175 -13.95 12.79 9.48
CA SER A 175 -12.90 12.32 10.36
C SER A 175 -12.92 10.79 10.48
N VAL A 176 -11.86 10.20 11.03
CA VAL A 176 -11.79 8.74 11.25
C VAL A 176 -12.91 8.25 12.17
N ALA A 177 -13.27 9.03 13.19
CA ALA A 177 -14.33 8.68 14.13
C ALA A 177 -15.70 8.67 13.45
N GLU A 178 -16.03 9.73 12.72
CA GLU A 178 -17.31 9.84 12.00
C GLU A 178 -17.42 8.80 10.88
N ALA A 179 -16.32 8.55 10.15
CA ALA A 179 -16.30 7.59 9.05
C ALA A 179 -16.68 6.16 9.47
N LYS A 180 -16.48 5.81 10.75
CA LYS A 180 -16.86 4.49 11.30
C LYS A 180 -18.34 4.38 11.63
N GLU A 181 -19.02 5.51 11.81
CA GLU A 181 -20.44 5.58 12.20
C GLU A 181 -21.38 5.80 11.01
N VAL A 182 -20.84 6.16 9.82
CA VAL A 182 -21.62 6.45 8.61
C VAL A 182 -21.36 5.43 7.51
N ASP A 183 -22.36 5.22 6.64
CA ASP A 183 -22.22 4.33 5.48
C ASP A 183 -21.22 4.91 4.47
N LYS A 184 -20.37 4.05 3.87
CA LYS A 184 -19.42 4.42 2.81
C LYS A 184 -20.07 5.10 1.62
N VAL A 185 -21.37 4.86 1.34
CA VAL A 185 -22.14 5.59 0.31
C VAL A 185 -22.20 7.09 0.58
N GLN A 186 -22.12 7.52 1.84
CA GLN A 186 -22.12 8.93 2.22
C GLN A 186 -20.75 9.58 2.08
N TRP A 187 -19.68 8.79 1.96
CA TRP A 187 -18.33 9.30 1.86
C TRP A 187 -18.13 10.10 0.57
N GLY A 188 -17.21 11.07 0.66
CA GLY A 188 -16.60 11.70 -0.49
C GLY A 188 -15.82 10.73 -1.38
N ALA A 189 -15.18 11.27 -2.41
CA ALA A 189 -14.63 10.44 -3.48
C ALA A 189 -13.37 9.64 -3.08
N ASN A 190 -12.70 9.97 -1.96
CA ASN A 190 -11.44 9.38 -1.52
C ASN A 190 -10.39 9.30 -2.65
N VAL A 191 -10.32 10.36 -3.47
CA VAL A 191 -9.46 10.40 -4.65
C VAL A 191 -7.99 10.18 -4.28
N PHE A 192 -7.55 10.78 -3.19
CA PHE A 192 -6.16 10.70 -2.77
C PHE A 192 -5.79 9.28 -2.32
N GLY A 193 -6.61 8.65 -1.47
CA GLY A 193 -6.44 7.26 -1.06
C GLY A 193 -6.38 6.28 -2.24
N LYS A 194 -7.36 6.36 -3.15
CA LYS A 194 -7.41 5.54 -4.39
C LYS A 194 -6.19 5.74 -5.29
N SER A 195 -5.61 6.95 -5.29
CA SER A 195 -4.43 7.23 -6.12
C SER A 195 -3.15 6.58 -5.58
N LEU A 196 -3.06 6.32 -4.27
CA LEU A 196 -1.96 5.55 -3.67
C LEU A 196 -1.98 4.09 -4.11
N ASP A 197 -3.16 3.48 -4.26
CA ASP A 197 -3.31 2.13 -4.82
C ASP A 197 -2.82 2.05 -6.26
N THR A 198 -3.02 3.11 -7.05
CA THR A 198 -2.48 3.18 -8.40
C THR A 198 -0.95 3.13 -8.37
N VAL A 199 -0.31 3.84 -7.44
CA VAL A 199 1.15 3.82 -7.29
C VAL A 199 1.65 2.44 -6.84
N ARG A 200 0.96 1.78 -5.89
CA ARG A 200 1.27 0.39 -5.50
C ARG A 200 1.32 -0.53 -6.72
N ASN A 201 0.35 -0.39 -7.62
CA ASN A 201 0.20 -1.25 -8.79
C ASN A 201 1.18 -0.94 -9.93
N LEU A 202 1.53 0.34 -10.15
CA LEU A 202 2.51 0.73 -11.17
C LEU A 202 3.86 0.02 -10.97
N VAL A 203 4.30 -0.14 -9.72
CA VAL A 203 5.59 -0.76 -9.42
C VAL A 203 5.54 -2.31 -9.46
N LYS A 204 4.36 -2.91 -9.25
CA LYS A 204 4.17 -4.37 -9.44
C LYS A 204 4.45 -4.76 -10.91
N VAL A 205 4.08 -3.89 -11.86
CA VAL A 205 4.29 -4.13 -13.30
C VAL A 205 5.76 -3.99 -13.69
N THR A 206 6.43 -2.91 -13.26
CA THR A 206 7.86 -2.69 -13.61
C THR A 206 8.78 -3.78 -13.05
N GLY A 207 8.50 -4.33 -11.87
CA GLY A 207 9.25 -5.44 -11.30
C GLY A 207 9.10 -6.76 -12.07
N LYS A 208 7.92 -7.05 -12.62
CA LYS A 208 7.70 -8.22 -13.49
C LYS A 208 8.45 -8.08 -14.82
N THR A 209 8.41 -6.89 -15.43
CA THR A 209 9.09 -6.61 -16.70
C THR A 209 10.62 -6.62 -16.56
N ALA A 210 11.16 -6.09 -15.45
CA ALA A 210 12.59 -6.11 -15.17
C ALA A 210 13.12 -7.54 -14.93
N ASN A 211 12.38 -8.36 -14.18
CA ASN A 211 12.73 -9.77 -14.00
C ASN A 211 12.62 -10.59 -15.30
N ALA A 212 11.60 -10.36 -16.12
CA ALA A 212 11.48 -11.01 -17.43
C ALA A 212 12.66 -10.65 -18.37
N THR A 213 13.08 -9.38 -18.37
CA THR A 213 14.22 -8.91 -19.17
C THR A 213 15.55 -9.49 -18.68
N LYS A 214 15.75 -9.61 -17.36
CA LYS A 214 16.96 -10.19 -16.76
C LYS A 214 17.06 -11.70 -17.01
N THR A 215 15.94 -12.42 -16.95
CA THR A 215 15.87 -13.86 -17.29
C THR A 215 16.18 -14.10 -18.77
N ARG A 216 15.68 -13.24 -19.67
CA ARG A 216 15.94 -13.34 -21.12
C ARG A 216 17.42 -13.06 -21.46
N LYS A 217 18.04 -12.06 -20.84
CA LYS A 217 19.48 -11.77 -21.00
C LYS A 217 20.38 -12.91 -20.50
N ARG A 218 20.01 -13.57 -19.39
CA ARG A 218 20.72 -14.75 -18.87
C ARG A 218 20.58 -15.97 -19.77
N ALA A 219 19.40 -16.19 -20.36
CA ALA A 219 19.17 -17.28 -21.30
C ALA A 219 19.96 -17.08 -22.61
N GLN A 220 20.07 -15.84 -23.11
CA GLN A 220 20.87 -15.50 -24.28
C GLN A 220 22.39 -15.67 -24.01
N ALA A 221 22.88 -15.27 -22.83
CA ALA A 221 24.28 -15.48 -22.46
C ALA A 221 24.65 -16.96 -22.27
N ALA A 222 23.67 -17.83 -21.98
CA ALA A 222 23.88 -19.27 -21.86
C ALA A 222 23.88 -20.00 -23.22
N SER A 223 23.25 -19.44 -24.27
CA SER A 223 23.32 -20.00 -25.63
C SER A 223 24.62 -19.67 -26.35
N ASP A 224 25.29 -18.59 -25.96
CA ASP A 224 26.50 -18.08 -26.62
C ASP A 224 27.80 -18.72 -26.08
N HIS A 225 27.72 -19.57 -25.05
CA HIS A 225 28.85 -20.32 -24.50
C HIS A 225 28.84 -21.77 -25.01
N ARG A 226 29.21 -21.96 -26.28
CA ARG A 226 29.56 -23.27 -26.85
C ARG A 226 31.02 -23.57 -26.47
N PRO A 227 31.33 -24.65 -25.72
CA PRO A 227 32.72 -24.98 -25.45
C PRO A 227 33.40 -25.37 -26.77
N SER A 228 34.48 -24.68 -27.12
CA SER A 228 35.34 -25.08 -28.23
C SER A 228 36.03 -26.38 -27.85
N ASP A 229 35.64 -27.44 -28.52
CA ASP A 229 36.18 -28.79 -28.38
C ASP A 229 37.62 -28.81 -28.93
N THR A 230 38.59 -28.53 -28.07
CA THR A 230 40.01 -28.79 -28.36
C THR A 230 40.33 -30.21 -27.93
N SER A 231 40.20 -31.14 -28.86
CA SER A 231 40.65 -32.52 -28.70
C SER A 231 41.42 -32.98 -29.94
N ILE A 232 42.71 -33.27 -29.69
CA ILE A 232 43.47 -34.40 -30.25
C ILE A 232 43.75 -34.39 -31.76
N PHE A 233 44.99 -34.05 -32.11
CA PHE A 233 45.76 -34.83 -33.09
C PHE A 233 47.22 -34.92 -32.63
N ASP A 234 47.63 -36.14 -32.33
CA ASP A 234 48.98 -36.56 -31.97
C ASP A 234 49.71 -37.09 -33.22
N GLN A 235 51.00 -36.73 -33.30
CA GLN A 235 52.15 -37.32 -34.01
C GLN A 235 52.03 -38.03 -35.38
N GLY A 236 52.90 -37.57 -36.29
CA GLY A 236 53.70 -38.46 -37.15
C GLY A 236 53.63 -38.20 -38.65
N GLY A 237 54.56 -37.40 -39.20
CA GLY A 237 54.67 -37.22 -40.66
C GLY A 237 55.76 -36.25 -41.10
N ARG A 238 56.98 -36.76 -41.21
CA ARG A 238 58.24 -36.14 -41.66
C ARG A 238 58.12 -35.55 -43.09
N LEU A 239 58.80 -34.42 -43.37
CA LEU A 239 59.92 -34.33 -44.35
C LEU A 239 60.43 -32.88 -44.55
N SER A 240 61.77 -32.81 -44.50
CA SER A 240 62.67 -31.77 -44.99
C SER A 240 62.41 -31.41 -46.46
N VAL A 241 62.60 -30.12 -46.83
CA VAL A 241 63.56 -29.66 -47.87
C VAL A 241 63.63 -28.12 -47.97
N ASN A 242 64.88 -27.62 -47.92
CA ASN A 242 65.57 -26.58 -48.73
C ASN A 242 64.87 -25.23 -49.02
N TRP A 243 65.47 -24.04 -48.84
CA TRP A 243 66.86 -23.57 -48.86
C TRP A 243 67.08 -22.48 -47.79
#